data_AF-A0A920ARK0-F1
#
_entry.id   AF-A0A920ARK0-F1
#
_cell.length_a   1.000
_cell.length_b   1.000
_cell.length_c   1.000
_cell.angle_alpha   90.00
_cell.angle_beta   90.00
_cell.angle_gamma   90.00
#
_symmetry.space_group_name_H-M   'P 1'
#
loop_
_entity.id
_entity.type
_entity.pdbx_description
1 polymer ?
#
loop_
_entity_poly.entity_id
_entity_poly.type
_entity_poly.pdbx_seq_one_letter_code
_entity_poly.pdbx_strand_id
1 'polypeptide(L)' 'MKIFDSIPTEQPISEILEDINDPRDLRNLSQDQIPQLADELREFLLYSVGKTGGHFGAGLG' A
#
# COMPACT_ATOMS: atom_id res chain seq x y z
N MET A 1 5.08 -7.45 -8.15
CA MET A 1 5.29 -7.67 -6.72
C MET A 1 6.61 -7.04 -6.33
N LYS A 2 6.51 -5.87 -5.72
CA LYS A 2 7.64 -5.05 -5.29
C LYS A 2 8.22 -5.66 -4.01
N ILE A 3 9.55 -5.81 -3.97
CA ILE A 3 10.28 -6.26 -2.78
C ILE A 3 10.65 -5.02 -1.98
N PHE A 4 10.39 -5.04 -0.67
CA PHE A 4 10.73 -3.97 0.26
C PHE A 4 11.83 -4.48 1.19
N ASP A 5 13.06 -4.01 1.00
CA ASP A 5 14.21 -4.32 1.87
C ASP A 5 14.27 -3.45 3.14
N SER A 6 13.59 -2.31 3.12
CA SER A 6 13.58 -1.33 4.20
C SER A 6 12.23 -0.60 4.27
N ILE A 7 11.95 0.00 5.42
CA ILE A 7 10.70 0.75 5.65
C ILE A 7 10.83 2.15 5.01
N PRO A 8 9.90 2.57 4.15
CA PRO A 8 9.91 3.91 3.56
C PRO A 8 9.82 4.99 4.64
N THR A 9 10.69 5.99 4.56
CA THR A 9 10.70 7.14 5.48
C THR A 9 9.90 8.33 4.95
N GLU A 10 9.53 8.32 3.68
CA GLU A 10 8.74 9.34 3.00
C GLU A 10 7.42 8.75 2.50
N GLN A 11 6.40 9.59 2.37
CA GLN A 11 5.09 9.14 1.91
C GLN A 11 5.19 8.67 0.46
N PRO A 12 4.79 7.43 0.14
CA PRO A 12 4.89 6.92 -1.21
C PRO A 12 3.89 7.60 -2.14
N ILE A 13 4.34 7.86 -3.37
CA ILE A 13 3.48 8.29 -4.47
C ILE A 13 2.68 7.06 -4.92
N SER A 14 1.36 7.20 -5.01
CA SER A 14 0.46 6.07 -5.28
C SER A 14 -0.58 6.48 -6.31
N GLU A 15 -0.42 6.06 -7.57
CA GLU A 15 -1.28 6.51 -8.67
C GLU A 15 -2.67 5.87 -8.64
N ILE A 16 -2.77 4.61 -8.18
CA ILE A 16 -4.06 3.91 -8.11
C ILE A 16 -4.67 4.10 -6.73
N LEU A 17 -3.88 3.94 -5.67
CA LEU A 17 -4.38 3.99 -4.30
C LEU A 17 -4.98 5.36 -3.94
N GLU A 18 -4.46 6.47 -4.49
CA GLU A 18 -4.99 7.81 -4.22
C GLU A 18 -6.42 8.02 -4.75
N ASP A 19 -6.80 7.28 -5.79
CA ASP A 19 -8.12 7.35 -6.40
C ASP A 19 -9.15 6.42 -5.71
N ILE A 20 -8.71 5.51 -4.83
CA ILE A 20 -9.59 4.57 -4.12
C ILE A 20 -10.10 5.20 -2.82
N ASN A 21 -11.36 5.62 -2.82
CA ASN A 21 -12.02 6.22 -1.66
C ASN A 21 -13.12 5.33 -1.07
N ASP A 22 -13.62 4.38 -1.85
CA ASP A 22 -14.68 3.44 -1.47
C ASP A 22 -14.38 2.02 -1.99
N PRO A 23 -14.80 0.95 -1.28
CA PRO A 23 -14.64 -0.43 -1.76
C PRO A 23 -15.23 -0.70 -3.15
N ARG A 24 -16.19 0.12 -3.61
CA ARG A 24 -16.74 0.06 -4.97
C ARG A 24 -15.73 0.44 -6.04
N ASP A 25 -14.77 1.32 -5.74
CA ASP A 25 -13.76 1.78 -6.70
C ASP A 25 -12.82 0.65 -7.13
N LEU A 26 -12.57 -0.29 -6.21
CA LEU A 26 -11.81 -1.52 -6.49
C LEU A 26 -12.42 -2.36 -7.62
N ARG A 27 -13.74 -2.30 -7.81
CA ARG A 27 -14.44 -3.05 -8.86
C ARG A 27 -14.27 -2.43 -10.24
N ASN A 28 -13.83 -1.18 -10.31
CA ASN A 28 -13.60 -0.46 -11.57
C ASN A 28 -12.17 -0.67 -12.09
N LEU A 29 -11.29 -1.29 -11.30
CA LEU A 29 -9.92 -1.58 -11.70
C LEU A 29 -9.88 -2.73 -12.69
N SER A 30 -8.99 -2.61 -13.68
CA SER A 30 -8.64 -3.74 -14.54
C SER A 30 -7.87 -4.78 -13.74
N GLN A 31 -7.91 -6.04 -14.20
CA GLN A 31 -7.24 -7.12 -13.51
C GLN A 31 -5.71 -6.93 -13.44
N ASP A 32 -5.14 -6.22 -14.42
CA ASP A 32 -3.71 -5.89 -14.49
C ASP A 32 -3.31 -4.78 -13.51
N GLN A 33 -4.27 -3.98 -13.03
CA GLN A 33 -4.05 -2.94 -12.02
C GLN A 33 -4.01 -3.49 -10.58
N ILE A 34 -4.59 -4.66 -10.34
CA ILE A 34 -4.66 -5.26 -8.99
C ILE A 34 -3.28 -5.51 -8.37
N PRO A 35 -2.28 -6.06 -9.09
CA PRO A 35 -0.93 -6.21 -8.53
C PRO A 35 -0.27 -4.88 -8.18
N GLN A 36 -0.49 -3.83 -8.98
CA GLN A 36 0.05 -2.50 -8.73
C GLN A 36 -0.58 -1.89 -7.48
N LEU A 37 -1.91 -1.91 -7.37
CA LEU A 37 -2.61 -1.43 -6.17
C LEU A 37 -2.13 -2.16 -4.91
N ALA A 38 -1.93 -3.48 -4.99
CA ALA A 38 -1.44 -4.26 -3.85
C ALA A 38 -0.03 -3.86 -3.42
N ASP A 39 0.84 -3.53 -4.38
CA ASP A 39 2.19 -3.05 -4.11
C ASP A 39 2.17 -1.63 -3.50
N GLU A 40 1.35 -0.72 -4.03
CA GLU A 40 1.15 0.64 -3.50
C GLU A 40 0.57 0.62 -2.08
N LEU A 41 -0.46 -0.20 -1.83
CA LEU A 41 -1.06 -0.35 -0.50
C LEU A 41 -0.04 -0.88 0.51
N ARG A 42 0.77 -1.88 0.12
CA ARG A 42 1.82 -2.42 1.01
C ARG A 42 2.84 -1.34 1.37
N GLU A 43 3.28 -0.55 0.40
CA GLU A 43 4.23 0.54 0.62
C GLU A 43 3.66 1.60 1.56
N PHE A 44 2.40 2.01 1.36
CA PHE A 44 1.72 2.98 2.22
C PHE A 44 1.57 2.46 3.65
N LEU A 45 1.24 1.19 3.82
CA LEU A 45 1.17 0.56 5.14
C LEU A 45 2.53 0.56 5.82
N LEU A 46 3.60 0.14 5.12
CA LEU A 46 4.97 0.15 5.66
C LEU A 46 5.40 1.55 6.10
N TYR A 47 5.15 2.56 5.26
CA TYR A 47 5.38 3.96 5.59
C TYR A 47 4.62 4.37 6.87
N SER A 48 3.31 4.10 6.91
CA SER A 48 2.43 4.50 8.01
C SER A 48 2.87 3.90 9.35
N VAL A 49 3.21 2.60 9.35
CA VAL A 49 3.64 1.89 10.57
C VAL A 49 5.06 2.26 10.98
N GLY A 50 5.92 2.60 10.02
CA GLY A 50 7.24 3.16 10.25
C GLY A 50 7.20 4.51 10.96
N LYS A 51 6.20 5.35 10.62
CA LYS A 51 5.98 6.66 11.25
C LYS A 51 5.46 6.56 12.68
N THR A 52 4.61 5.59 13.00
CA THR A 52 4.00 5.47 14.32
C THR A 52 4.82 4.68 15.34
N GLY A 53 5.93 4.06 14.93
CA GLY A 53 6.92 3.48 15.85
C GLY A 53 6.39 2.36 16.76
N GLY A 54 5.53 1.47 16.26
CA GLY A 54 4.97 0.41 17.12
C GLY A 54 4.30 -0.76 16.38
N HIS A 55 4.84 -1.96 16.60
CA HIS A 55 4.20 -3.30 16.63
C HIS A 55 3.22 -3.72 15.50
N PHE A 56 3.14 -3.01 14.38
CA PHE A 56 2.33 -3.43 13.23
C PHE A 56 3.01 -4.50 12.35
N GLY A 57 4.12 -5.09 12.81
CA GLY A 57 4.72 -6.27 12.17
C GLY A 57 3.87 -7.54 12.35
N ALA A 58 2.92 -7.55 13.29
CA ALA A 58 2.10 -8.72 13.61
C ALA A 58 0.86 -8.92 12.69
N GLY A 59 0.53 -7.96 11.82
CA GLY A 59 -0.68 -7.98 11.00
C GLY A 59 -0.48 -8.23 9.50
N LEU A 60 0.77 -8.42 9.04
CA LEU A 60 1.12 -8.63 7.63
C LEU A 60 1.49 -10.10 7.32
N GLY A 61 0.96 -11.04 8.12
CA GLY A 61 1.05 -12.47 7.88
C GLY A 61 -0.20 -13.01 7.20
#